data_AF-A0A8H6DXP6-F1
#
_entry.id   AF-A0A8H6DXP6-F1
#
_cell.length_a   1.000
_cell.length_b   1.000
_cell.length_c   1.000
_cell.angle_alpha   90.00
_cell.angle_beta   90.00
_cell.angle_gamma   90.00
#
_symmetry.space_group_name_H-M   'P 1'
#
loop_
_entity.id
_entity.type
_entity.pdbx_description
1 polymer ?
#
loop_
_entity_poly.entity_id
_entity_poly.type
_entity_poly.pdbx_seq_one_letter_code
_entity_poly.pdbx_strand_id
1 'polypeptide(L)'
;MASHTRLAATTASTLLRGSRPLANSRITPLAAVVTTLSARSNSHLSSQSATNPTSVFSSFGQLTSASGPPSYGVEDAEYAISQLAQTTMRSEIGQLSLDHVLKERANLNANITAAINEAAQDWGVTCLRYEIRDIHAPEPVVEAMHRQVTAERSKRAEILESEGQRQSAINIAEGKKQSVILASEALRAEQINMASGEAEAILLKARATANGIDAVARSIAQGEGAAQNAISLSVAEKYVDAFGNLAKEGTSIVVPGNVGDISGMIASAMAVYGNVSASQAKASKSVEGGRASTQASEKIKELQNKLNNVERGTSEVHSEINKAMDQRLNNR
;
A
#
# COMPACT_ATOMS: atom_id res chain seq x y z
N MET A 1 -1.61 36.96 10.49
CA MET A 1 -0.96 37.85 11.48
C MET A 1 -0.90 37.06 12.79
N ALA A 2 0.28 36.57 13.17
CA ALA A 2 1.27 37.29 14.00
C ALA A 2 0.85 37.17 15.49
N SER A 3 1.47 36.27 16.27
CA SER A 3 2.69 36.50 17.09
C SER A 3 2.37 37.21 18.43
N HIS A 4 3.07 37.11 19.56
CA HIS A 4 4.35 36.52 20.00
C HIS A 4 4.16 35.93 21.43
N THR A 5 4.82 34.85 21.87
CA THR A 5 6.18 34.77 22.45
C THR A 5 6.46 35.66 23.69
N ARG A 6 6.69 35.03 24.85
CA ARG A 6 7.60 35.35 26.00
C ARG A 6 7.08 34.60 27.24
N LEU A 7 7.79 33.73 27.97
CA LEU A 7 9.20 33.64 28.38
C LEU A 7 9.57 34.67 29.47
N ALA A 8 9.50 34.24 30.74
CA ALA A 8 10.13 34.88 31.89
C ALA A 8 10.43 33.82 32.97
N ALA A 9 11.70 33.64 33.29
CA ALA A 9 12.15 32.86 34.44
C ALA A 9 12.29 33.76 35.68
N THR A 10 12.19 33.21 36.89
CA THR A 10 12.73 33.85 38.11
C THR A 10 13.13 32.79 39.13
N THR A 11 14.38 32.89 39.59
CA THR A 11 15.02 32.05 40.61
C THR A 11 15.15 32.80 41.94
N ALA A 12 14.87 32.12 43.05
CA ALA A 12 15.38 32.44 44.40
C ALA A 12 15.17 31.15 45.25
N SER A 13 16.15 30.43 45.78
CA SER A 13 17.30 30.81 46.63
C SER A 13 16.92 31.59 47.88
N THR A 14 16.82 30.89 49.02
CA THR A 14 17.05 31.44 50.35
C THR A 14 17.66 30.35 51.24
N LEU A 15 18.73 30.69 51.96
CA LEU A 15 19.61 29.81 52.73
C LEU A 15 19.47 30.07 54.24
N LEU A 16 19.70 29.03 55.05
CA LEU A 16 20.22 29.06 56.45
C LEU A 16 19.36 29.83 57.49
N ARG A 17 19.17 29.37 58.74
CA ARG A 17 20.19 29.03 59.74
C ARG A 17 19.53 28.63 61.09
N GLY A 18 20.22 27.82 61.90
CA GLY A 18 20.03 27.73 63.36
C GLY A 18 19.33 26.45 63.85
N SER A 19 19.95 25.45 64.50
CA SER A 19 21.00 25.35 65.53
C SER A 19 20.54 25.57 66.99
N ARG A 20 20.24 24.48 67.72
CA ARG A 20 20.89 24.16 69.02
C ARG A 20 20.62 22.72 69.50
N PRO A 21 21.52 22.12 70.31
CA PRO A 21 21.45 20.71 70.72
C PRO A 21 21.15 20.52 72.23
N LEU A 22 20.85 19.28 72.63
CA LEU A 22 21.03 18.79 74.00
C LEU A 22 21.61 17.37 74.01
N ALA A 23 22.72 17.21 74.75
CA ALA A 23 23.19 15.92 75.28
C ALA A 23 22.53 15.72 76.69
N ASN A 24 22.70 14.66 77.49
CA ASN A 24 23.73 13.62 77.58
C ASN A 24 23.25 12.54 78.58
N SER A 25 23.44 11.23 78.34
CA SER A 25 23.57 10.23 79.43
C SER A 25 24.21 8.90 79.00
N ARG A 26 25.53 8.83 79.21
CA ARG A 26 26.36 7.65 79.58
C ARG A 26 25.62 6.70 80.58
N ILE A 27 25.91 5.40 80.79
CA ILE A 27 27.00 4.44 80.45
C ILE A 27 26.39 3.00 80.63
N THR A 28 26.81 1.85 80.08
CA THR A 28 28.11 1.09 80.12
C THR A 28 28.06 -0.06 79.08
N PRO A 29 29.19 -0.67 78.61
CA PRO A 29 29.17 -1.84 77.70
C PRO A 29 29.54 -3.18 78.37
N LEU A 30 29.23 -4.30 77.71
CA LEU A 30 29.88 -5.61 77.94
C LEU A 30 30.22 -6.27 76.59
N ALA A 31 31.43 -6.83 76.47
CA ALA A 31 31.88 -7.64 75.34
C ALA A 31 31.47 -9.13 75.56
N ALA A 32 31.64 -10.10 74.67
CA ALA A 32 32.28 -10.17 73.35
C ALA A 32 31.67 -11.35 72.56
N VAL A 33 31.94 -11.45 71.25
CA VAL A 33 32.60 -12.60 70.59
C VAL A 33 32.65 -12.34 69.09
N VAL A 34 33.85 -12.48 68.51
CA VAL A 34 34.08 -12.43 67.07
C VAL A 34 34.04 -13.84 66.52
N THR A 35 33.31 -14.06 65.43
CA THR A 35 33.61 -15.17 64.51
C THR A 35 33.46 -14.66 63.08
N THR A 36 34.60 -14.39 62.46
CA THR A 36 34.68 -14.06 61.03
C THR A 36 34.61 -15.34 60.21
N LEU A 37 33.62 -15.47 59.34
CA LEU A 37 33.74 -16.34 58.17
C LEU A 37 33.49 -15.52 56.90
N SER A 38 34.52 -15.47 56.05
CA SER A 38 34.54 -14.62 54.86
C SER A 38 33.64 -15.21 53.76
N ALA A 39 32.59 -14.48 53.39
CA ALA A 39 31.80 -14.80 52.21
C ALA A 39 32.62 -14.51 50.95
N ARG A 40 32.95 -15.55 50.16
CA ARG A 40 33.57 -15.35 48.86
C ARG A 40 32.50 -14.99 47.83
N SER A 41 32.54 -13.74 47.37
CA SER A 41 31.71 -13.23 46.28
C SER A 41 31.90 -14.04 44.99
N ASN A 42 30.80 -14.59 44.46
CA ASN A 42 30.62 -14.77 43.02
C ASN A 42 29.38 -13.97 42.61
N SER A 43 29.61 -12.87 41.91
CA SER A 43 28.58 -11.94 41.47
C SER A 43 28.05 -12.31 40.10
N HIS A 44 26.77 -12.66 39.98
CA HIS A 44 26.03 -12.50 38.72
C HIS A 44 24.56 -12.07 38.97
N LEU A 45 24.34 -10.77 38.76
CA LEU A 45 23.10 -10.04 38.48
C LEU A 45 21.73 -10.50 39.08
N SER A 46 21.24 -9.64 39.98
CA SER A 46 19.89 -9.05 39.97
C SER A 46 18.64 -9.96 40.06
N SER A 47 18.16 -10.18 41.30
CA SER A 47 16.74 -10.50 41.58
C SER A 47 16.24 -9.97 42.93
N GLN A 48 16.63 -8.75 43.32
CA GLN A 48 16.04 -8.09 44.50
C GLN A 48 14.67 -7.48 44.18
N SER A 49 13.58 -8.24 44.42
CA SER A 49 12.26 -7.74 44.89
C SER A 49 11.18 -8.84 44.94
N ALA A 50 11.53 -10.04 45.42
CA ALA A 50 10.52 -11.02 45.84
C ALA A 50 10.06 -10.70 47.27
N THR A 51 9.01 -9.89 47.42
CA THR A 51 8.33 -9.72 48.72
C THR A 51 7.73 -11.04 49.17
N ASN A 52 8.01 -11.46 50.41
CA ASN A 52 7.56 -12.73 50.99
C ASN A 52 6.05 -12.99 50.78
N PRO A 53 5.64 -14.07 50.08
CA PRO A 53 4.24 -14.45 49.95
C PRO A 53 3.82 -15.37 51.09
N THR A 54 3.53 -14.81 52.28
CA THR A 54 2.99 -15.55 53.43
C THR A 54 1.46 -15.77 53.39
N SER A 55 0.81 -15.59 52.24
CA SER A 55 -0.67 -15.58 52.13
C SER A 55 -1.27 -16.40 50.98
N VAL A 56 -0.55 -17.39 50.43
CA VAL A 56 -0.99 -18.15 49.23
C VAL A 56 -1.55 -19.55 49.52
N PHE A 57 -1.54 -20.04 50.76
CA PHE A 57 -2.17 -21.32 51.14
C PHE A 57 -3.66 -21.17 51.49
N SER A 58 -4.58 -21.61 50.61
CA SER A 58 -5.99 -21.86 50.98
C SER A 58 -6.73 -22.79 50.00
N SER A 59 -6.26 -24.04 49.88
CA SER A 59 -7.08 -25.23 49.56
C SER A 59 -6.13 -26.42 49.37
N PHE A 60 -5.58 -26.95 50.46
CA PHE A 60 -4.84 -28.20 50.39
C PHE A 60 -5.85 -29.33 50.15
N GLY A 61 -5.68 -30.06 49.03
CA GLY A 61 -6.56 -31.17 48.69
C GLY A 61 -6.40 -32.33 49.68
N GLN A 62 -7.46 -33.08 49.90
CA GLN A 62 -7.51 -34.16 50.88
C GLN A 62 -6.43 -35.22 50.60
N LEU A 63 -5.39 -35.27 51.45
CA LEU A 63 -4.36 -36.31 51.38
C LEU A 63 -4.97 -37.66 51.76
N THR A 64 -4.94 -38.62 50.83
CA THR A 64 -5.28 -40.01 51.11
C THR A 64 -4.00 -40.80 51.38
N SER A 65 -3.72 -41.12 52.64
CA SER A 65 -2.63 -42.04 52.98
C SER A 65 -2.97 -43.46 52.51
N ALA A 66 -2.32 -43.93 51.45
CA ALA A 66 -2.34 -45.35 51.11
C ALA A 66 -1.55 -46.14 52.18
N SER A 67 -2.00 -47.33 52.55
CA SER A 67 -1.42 -48.12 53.65
C SER A 67 -0.09 -48.79 53.27
N GLY A 68 0.95 -47.99 53.04
CA GLY A 68 2.35 -48.41 52.96
C GLY A 68 3.04 -48.40 54.34
N PRO A 69 4.23 -49.02 54.47
CA PRO A 69 4.98 -48.98 55.72
C PRO A 69 5.41 -47.53 56.06
N PRO A 70 5.35 -47.10 57.33
CA PRO A 70 5.76 -45.75 57.71
C PRO A 70 7.27 -45.58 57.48
N SER A 71 7.62 -44.65 56.59
CA SER A 71 9.02 -44.28 56.34
C SER A 71 9.57 -43.51 57.53
N TYR A 72 10.54 -44.10 58.23
CA TYR A 72 11.19 -43.49 59.39
C TYR A 72 12.02 -42.28 58.95
N GLY A 73 11.59 -41.05 59.26
CA GLY A 73 12.45 -39.87 59.03
C GLY A 73 11.81 -38.49 59.03
N VAL A 74 10.48 -38.35 59.12
CA VAL A 74 9.81 -37.03 59.09
C VAL A 74 8.78 -36.95 60.21
N GLU A 75 8.93 -35.96 61.10
CA GLU A 75 8.00 -35.75 62.23
C GLU A 75 6.65 -35.18 61.77
N ASP A 76 6.61 -34.49 60.62
CA ASP A 76 5.38 -34.00 59.95
C ASP A 76 5.47 -34.12 58.41
N ALA A 77 4.84 -35.16 57.83
CA ALA A 77 4.83 -35.37 56.38
C ALA A 77 4.12 -34.22 55.61
N GLU A 78 3.06 -33.65 56.19
CA GLU A 78 2.34 -32.49 55.61
C GLU A 78 3.26 -31.26 55.49
N TYR A 79 4.07 -31.00 56.52
CA TYR A 79 5.04 -29.91 56.52
C TYR A 79 6.12 -30.12 55.43
N ALA A 80 6.68 -31.33 55.33
CA ALA A 80 7.67 -31.66 54.30
C ALA A 80 7.12 -31.48 52.87
N ILE A 81 5.89 -31.93 52.62
CA ILE A 81 5.20 -31.74 51.32
C ILE A 81 4.94 -30.27 51.03
N SER A 82 4.57 -29.46 52.03
CA SER A 82 4.36 -28.01 51.83
C SER A 82 5.66 -27.29 51.42
N GLN A 83 6.80 -27.69 51.99
CA GLN A 83 8.12 -27.14 51.70
C GLN A 83 8.68 -27.61 50.35
N LEU A 84 8.45 -28.88 50.00
CA LEU A 84 8.69 -29.42 48.66
C LEU A 84 7.89 -28.63 47.62
N ALA A 85 6.58 -28.50 47.80
CA ALA A 85 5.70 -27.76 46.89
C ALA A 85 6.13 -26.29 46.73
N GLN A 86 6.55 -25.63 47.80
CA GLN A 86 7.06 -24.26 47.74
C GLN A 86 8.39 -24.17 46.95
N THR A 87 9.25 -25.18 47.05
CA THR A 87 10.54 -25.24 46.34
C THR A 87 10.34 -25.54 44.86
N THR A 88 9.51 -26.55 44.53
CA THR A 88 9.11 -26.89 43.17
C THR A 88 8.43 -25.71 42.47
N MET A 89 7.47 -25.04 43.12
CA MET A 89 6.81 -23.85 42.57
C MET A 89 7.81 -22.74 42.21
N ARG A 90 8.80 -22.47 43.07
CA ARG A 90 9.85 -21.48 42.78
C ARG A 90 10.73 -21.88 41.60
N SER A 91 11.07 -23.17 41.48
CA SER A 91 11.87 -23.71 40.38
C SER A 91 11.14 -23.60 39.05
N GLU A 92 9.88 -24.04 38.98
CA GLU A 92 9.08 -24.04 37.75
C GLU A 92 8.78 -22.62 37.27
N ILE A 93 8.41 -21.71 38.17
CA ILE A 93 8.19 -20.29 37.81
C ILE A 93 9.49 -19.61 37.37
N GLY A 94 10.65 -20.00 37.92
CA GLY A 94 11.95 -19.44 37.55
C GLY A 94 12.47 -19.85 36.17
N GLN A 95 11.96 -20.95 35.60
CA GLN A 95 12.34 -21.44 34.27
C GLN A 95 11.55 -20.80 33.12
N LEU A 96 10.37 -20.25 33.42
CA LEU A 96 9.44 -19.70 32.43
C LEU A 96 9.50 -18.16 32.38
N SER A 97 9.17 -17.57 31.23
CA SER A 97 8.98 -16.12 31.16
C SER A 97 7.67 -15.70 31.85
N LEU A 98 7.62 -14.48 32.38
CA LEU A 98 6.42 -13.95 33.05
C LEU A 98 5.15 -14.05 32.18
N ASP A 99 5.28 -13.84 30.87
CA ASP A 99 4.18 -13.92 29.91
C ASP A 99 3.67 -15.37 29.74
N HIS A 100 4.57 -16.37 29.71
CA HIS A 100 4.18 -17.79 29.72
C HIS A 100 3.53 -18.19 31.06
N VAL A 101 4.07 -17.74 32.20
CA VAL A 101 3.50 -18.01 33.53
C VAL A 101 2.07 -17.47 33.67
N LEU A 102 1.78 -16.32 33.07
CA LEU A 102 0.43 -15.74 33.05
C LEU A 102 -0.52 -16.42 32.06
N LYS A 103 -0.03 -16.84 30.88
CA LYS A 103 -0.84 -17.48 29.83
C LYS A 103 -1.13 -18.97 30.07
N GLU A 104 -0.17 -19.71 30.63
CA GLU A 104 -0.17 -21.18 30.63
C GLU A 104 -0.30 -21.79 32.04
N ARG A 105 -1.06 -21.13 32.92
CA ARG A 105 -1.27 -21.57 34.32
C ARG A 105 -1.72 -23.04 34.47
N ALA A 106 -2.48 -23.57 33.51
CA ALA A 106 -2.90 -24.97 33.51
C ALA A 106 -1.72 -25.95 33.30
N ASN A 107 -0.81 -25.62 32.38
CA ASN A 107 0.39 -26.41 32.12
C ASN A 107 1.33 -26.37 33.34
N LEU A 108 1.51 -25.17 33.92
CA LEU A 108 2.30 -24.98 35.15
C LEU A 108 1.75 -25.77 36.35
N ASN A 109 0.42 -25.78 36.55
CA ASN A 109 -0.21 -26.59 37.59
C ASN A 109 0.02 -28.10 37.37
N ALA A 110 -0.02 -28.58 36.13
CA ALA A 110 0.22 -29.98 35.80
C ALA A 110 1.69 -30.38 36.07
N ASN A 111 2.65 -29.57 35.61
CA ASN A 111 4.08 -29.80 35.85
C ASN A 111 4.42 -29.83 37.34
N ILE A 112 3.93 -28.85 38.12
CA ILE A 112 4.12 -28.81 39.58
C ILE A 112 3.49 -30.05 40.25
N THR A 113 2.29 -30.47 39.82
CA THR A 113 1.63 -31.67 40.36
C THR A 113 2.45 -32.95 40.07
N ALA A 114 3.04 -33.06 38.88
CA ALA A 114 3.90 -34.19 38.51
C ALA A 114 5.18 -34.23 39.36
N ALA A 115 5.91 -33.10 39.43
CA ALA A 115 7.16 -33.00 40.18
C ALA A 115 6.99 -33.16 41.71
N ILE A 116 5.84 -32.75 42.27
CA ILE A 116 5.51 -33.05 43.67
C ILE A 116 5.25 -34.55 43.86
N ASN A 117 4.49 -35.20 42.97
CA ASN A 117 4.16 -36.62 43.10
C ASN A 117 5.38 -37.54 42.94
N GLU A 118 6.36 -37.17 42.11
CA GLU A 118 7.63 -37.90 41.96
C GLU A 118 8.38 -37.99 43.30
N ALA A 119 8.57 -36.87 44.00
CA ALA A 119 9.27 -36.84 45.28
C ALA A 119 8.39 -37.26 46.49
N ALA A 120 7.07 -37.14 46.41
CA ALA A 120 6.15 -37.58 47.47
C ALA A 120 5.99 -39.12 47.53
N GLN A 121 6.42 -39.85 46.50
CA GLN A 121 6.40 -41.31 46.46
C GLN A 121 7.21 -41.94 47.59
N ASP A 122 8.35 -41.34 47.97
CA ASP A 122 9.21 -41.78 49.09
C ASP A 122 8.53 -41.65 50.47
N TRP A 123 7.47 -40.84 50.56
CA TRP A 123 6.69 -40.63 51.78
C TRP A 123 5.33 -41.34 51.77
N GLY A 124 4.97 -42.03 50.66
CA GLY A 124 3.72 -42.75 50.53
C GLY A 124 2.47 -41.86 50.42
N VAL A 125 2.65 -40.60 49.99
CA VAL A 125 1.56 -39.60 49.89
C VAL A 125 1.37 -39.18 48.43
N THR A 126 0.11 -38.98 48.01
CA THR A 126 -0.24 -38.54 46.66
C THR A 126 -0.91 -37.15 46.67
N CYS A 127 -0.43 -36.27 45.79
CA CYS A 127 -1.01 -34.96 45.54
C CYS A 127 -2.05 -35.07 44.41
N LEU A 128 -3.34 -34.93 44.76
CA LEU A 128 -4.45 -35.08 43.81
C LEU A 128 -4.59 -33.88 42.85
N ARG A 129 -4.29 -32.66 43.31
CA ARG A 129 -4.44 -31.42 42.53
C ARG A 129 -3.66 -30.28 43.16
N TYR A 130 -2.82 -29.61 42.36
CA TYR A 130 -2.23 -28.31 42.69
C TYR A 130 -2.89 -27.20 41.87
N GLU A 131 -3.16 -26.05 42.50
CA GLU A 131 -3.76 -24.89 41.81
C GLU A 131 -3.14 -23.59 42.34
N ILE A 132 -2.42 -22.89 41.47
CA ILE A 132 -2.02 -21.50 41.71
C ILE A 132 -3.27 -20.61 41.69
N ARG A 133 -3.43 -19.72 42.68
CA ARG A 133 -4.55 -18.77 42.77
C ARG A 133 -4.26 -17.45 42.07
N ASP A 134 -3.32 -16.68 42.58
CA ASP A 134 -2.96 -15.36 42.04
C ASP A 134 -1.45 -15.18 41.91
N ILE A 135 -1.03 -14.45 40.88
CA ILE A 135 0.37 -14.11 40.62
C ILE A 135 0.45 -12.59 40.45
N HIS A 136 1.10 -11.92 41.39
CA HIS A 136 1.25 -10.47 41.40
C HIS A 136 2.68 -10.10 41.00
N ALA A 137 2.85 -9.52 39.81
CA ALA A 137 4.10 -8.91 39.39
C ALA A 137 4.21 -7.47 39.94
N PRO A 138 5.43 -6.96 40.20
CA PRO A 138 5.60 -5.57 40.61
C PRO A 138 5.25 -4.60 39.46
N GLU A 139 4.51 -3.54 39.79
CA GLU A 139 4.00 -2.51 38.87
C GLU A 139 4.97 -2.06 37.74
N PRO A 140 6.25 -1.72 38.00
CA PRO A 140 7.16 -1.28 36.93
C PRO A 140 7.41 -2.33 35.84
N VAL A 141 7.30 -3.63 36.17
CA VAL A 141 7.44 -4.72 35.18
C VAL A 141 6.19 -4.81 34.31
N VAL A 142 5.01 -4.61 34.90
CA VAL A 142 3.73 -4.60 34.19
C VAL A 142 3.63 -3.40 33.25
N GLU A 143 4.03 -2.19 33.68
CA GLU A 143 4.08 -1.01 32.82
C GLU A 143 5.08 -1.20 31.66
N ALA A 144 6.26 -1.75 31.92
CA ALA A 144 7.25 -2.04 30.88
C ALA A 144 6.71 -3.05 29.85
N MET A 145 6.05 -4.11 30.30
CA MET A 145 5.41 -5.11 29.43
C MET A 145 4.30 -4.48 28.59
N HIS A 146 3.43 -3.65 29.17
CA HIS A 146 2.39 -2.93 28.42
C HIS A 146 2.97 -1.95 27.40
N ARG A 147 4.06 -1.24 27.72
CA ARG A 147 4.76 -0.36 26.78
C ARG A 147 5.37 -1.17 25.62
N GLN A 148 5.97 -2.32 25.90
CA GLN A 148 6.52 -3.22 24.87
C GLN A 148 5.42 -3.78 23.94
N VAL A 149 4.34 -4.34 24.50
CA VAL A 149 3.22 -4.90 23.73
C VAL A 149 2.54 -3.82 22.88
N THR A 150 2.38 -2.61 23.42
CA THR A 150 1.84 -1.46 22.68
C THR A 150 2.76 -1.07 21.52
N ALA A 151 4.07 -0.94 21.77
CA ALA A 151 5.05 -0.60 20.73
C ALA A 151 5.10 -1.65 19.61
N GLU A 152 5.05 -2.95 19.96
CA GLU A 152 5.01 -4.02 18.97
C GLU A 152 3.71 -4.01 18.16
N ARG A 153 2.56 -3.81 18.80
CA ARG A 153 1.26 -3.68 18.11
C ARG A 153 1.25 -2.49 17.14
N SER A 154 1.75 -1.33 17.58
CA SER A 154 1.87 -0.13 16.72
C SER A 154 2.79 -0.39 15.53
N LYS A 155 3.97 -1.00 15.74
CA LYS A 155 4.89 -1.37 14.66
C LYS A 155 4.26 -2.35 13.66
N ARG A 156 3.53 -3.37 14.13
CA ARG A 156 2.83 -4.32 13.26
C ARG A 156 1.72 -3.62 12.46
N ALA A 157 0.96 -2.71 13.09
CA ALA A 157 -0.06 -1.93 12.40
C ALA A 157 0.52 -0.99 11.33
N GLU A 158 1.63 -0.31 11.62
CA GLU A 158 2.33 0.58 10.68
C GLU A 158 2.87 -0.19 9.45
N ILE A 159 3.45 -1.38 9.66
CA ILE A 159 3.90 -2.26 8.57
C ILE A 159 2.72 -2.69 7.69
N LEU A 160 1.63 -3.18 8.31
CA LEU A 160 0.44 -3.65 7.56
C LEU A 160 -0.24 -2.51 6.79
N GLU A 161 -0.30 -1.30 7.36
CA GLU A 161 -0.82 -0.12 6.67
C GLU A 161 0.07 0.28 5.48
N SER A 162 1.40 0.31 5.66
CA SER A 162 2.33 0.60 4.58
C SER A 162 2.29 -0.45 3.46
N GLU A 163 2.10 -1.73 3.79
CA GLU A 163 1.94 -2.81 2.82
C GLU A 163 0.60 -2.71 2.08
N GLY A 164 -0.49 -2.41 2.81
CA GLY A 164 -1.82 -2.17 2.23
C GLY A 164 -1.83 -0.98 1.27
N GLN A 165 -1.21 0.15 1.63
CA GLN A 165 -1.06 1.32 0.77
C GLN A 165 -0.24 1.00 -0.49
N ARG A 166 0.89 0.28 -0.34
CA ARG A 166 1.71 -0.16 -1.47
C ARG A 166 0.92 -1.05 -2.43
N GLN A 167 0.20 -2.05 -1.91
CA GLN A 167 -0.58 -2.96 -2.74
C GLN A 167 -1.75 -2.25 -3.42
N SER A 168 -2.44 -1.34 -2.72
CA SER A 168 -3.50 -0.50 -3.28
C SER A 168 -2.98 0.36 -4.44
N ALA A 169 -1.83 1.02 -4.26
CA ALA A 169 -1.21 1.83 -5.31
C ALA A 169 -0.82 1.00 -6.55
N ILE A 170 -0.29 -0.21 -6.36
CA ILE A 170 0.01 -1.15 -7.45
C ILE A 170 -1.27 -1.55 -8.18
N ASN A 171 -2.31 -1.98 -7.46
CA ASN A 171 -3.58 -2.40 -8.04
C ASN A 171 -4.25 -1.27 -8.86
N ILE A 172 -4.18 -0.02 -8.37
CA ILE A 172 -4.70 1.16 -9.09
C ILE A 172 -3.87 1.44 -10.35
N ALA A 173 -2.54 1.34 -10.29
CA ALA A 173 -1.67 1.56 -11.44
C ALA A 173 -1.87 0.48 -12.51
N GLU A 174 -2.01 -0.78 -12.10
CA GLU A 174 -2.28 -1.92 -12.99
C GLU A 174 -3.67 -1.85 -13.61
N GLY A 175 -4.71 -1.54 -12.83
CA GLY A 175 -6.06 -1.29 -13.36
C GLY A 175 -6.08 -0.14 -14.37
N LYS A 176 -5.36 0.96 -14.12
CA LYS A 176 -5.20 2.06 -15.09
C LYS A 176 -4.50 1.60 -16.36
N LYS A 177 -3.36 0.90 -16.26
CA LYS A 177 -2.63 0.34 -17.40
C LYS A 177 -3.55 -0.55 -18.25
N GLN A 178 -4.28 -1.47 -17.62
CA GLN A 178 -5.19 -2.38 -18.30
C GLN A 178 -6.33 -1.63 -18.98
N SER A 179 -6.91 -0.61 -18.32
CA SER A 179 -7.98 0.20 -18.91
C SER A 179 -7.54 0.95 -20.17
N VAL A 180 -6.31 1.47 -20.20
CA VAL A 180 -5.75 2.16 -21.38
C VAL A 180 -5.47 1.18 -22.53
N ILE A 181 -4.97 -0.02 -22.24
CA ILE A 181 -4.75 -1.08 -23.24
C ILE A 181 -6.09 -1.47 -23.87
N LEU A 182 -7.08 -1.82 -23.04
CA LEU A 182 -8.42 -2.23 -23.49
C LEU A 182 -9.12 -1.12 -24.30
N ALA A 183 -8.98 0.16 -23.90
CA ALA A 183 -9.52 1.28 -24.66
C ALA A 183 -8.84 1.43 -26.03
N SER A 184 -7.51 1.27 -26.10
CA SER A 184 -6.77 1.31 -27.38
C SER A 184 -7.11 0.13 -28.30
N GLU A 185 -7.34 -1.06 -27.73
CA GLU A 185 -7.77 -2.25 -28.46
C GLU A 185 -9.21 -2.11 -28.97
N ALA A 186 -10.12 -1.59 -28.14
CA ALA A 186 -11.49 -1.30 -28.51
C ALA A 186 -11.57 -0.29 -29.67
N LEU A 187 -10.85 0.83 -29.61
CA LEU A 187 -10.80 1.83 -30.69
C LEU A 187 -10.25 1.24 -31.99
N ARG A 188 -9.24 0.36 -31.92
CA ARG A 188 -8.71 -0.34 -33.10
C ARG A 188 -9.72 -1.30 -33.70
N ALA A 189 -10.41 -2.07 -32.86
CA ALA A 189 -11.46 -3.00 -33.31
C ALA A 189 -12.66 -2.25 -33.92
N GLU A 190 -13.08 -1.15 -33.30
CA GLU A 190 -14.12 -0.24 -33.81
C GLU A 190 -13.76 0.29 -35.20
N GLN A 191 -12.55 0.84 -35.38
CA GLN A 191 -12.09 1.34 -36.68
C GLN A 191 -12.07 0.25 -37.77
N ILE A 192 -11.63 -0.97 -37.44
CA ILE A 192 -11.64 -2.11 -38.37
C ILE A 192 -13.08 -2.50 -38.73
N ASN A 193 -13.97 -2.57 -37.75
CA ASN A 193 -15.37 -2.93 -37.96
C ASN A 193 -16.10 -1.86 -38.80
N MET A 194 -15.85 -0.58 -38.54
CA MET A 194 -16.40 0.53 -39.32
C MET A 194 -15.90 0.49 -40.77
N ALA A 195 -14.59 0.38 -40.99
CA ALA A 195 -14.02 0.29 -42.34
C ALA A 195 -14.51 -0.96 -43.11
N SER A 196 -14.69 -2.09 -42.42
CA SER A 196 -15.27 -3.31 -42.99
C SER A 196 -16.73 -3.12 -43.38
N GLY A 197 -17.54 -2.53 -42.51
CA GLY A 197 -18.95 -2.26 -42.76
C GLY A 197 -19.18 -1.23 -43.87
N GLU A 198 -18.33 -0.21 -43.96
CA GLU A 198 -18.32 0.75 -45.07
C GLU A 198 -17.95 0.07 -46.39
N ALA A 199 -16.90 -0.74 -46.41
CA ALA A 199 -16.49 -1.49 -47.60
C ALA A 199 -17.59 -2.47 -48.07
N GLU A 200 -18.21 -3.21 -47.15
CA GLU A 200 -19.34 -4.10 -47.45
C GLU A 200 -20.55 -3.33 -47.98
N ALA A 201 -20.91 -2.19 -47.36
CA ALA A 201 -22.00 -1.34 -47.82
C ALA A 201 -21.74 -0.75 -49.22
N ILE A 202 -20.49 -0.38 -49.54
CA ILE A 202 -20.09 0.08 -50.87
C ILE A 202 -20.19 -1.06 -51.88
N LEU A 203 -19.69 -2.26 -51.56
CA LEU A 203 -19.79 -3.44 -52.43
C LEU A 203 -21.25 -3.84 -52.70
N LEU A 204 -22.10 -3.81 -51.68
CA LEU A 204 -23.51 -4.14 -51.81
C LEU A 204 -24.27 -3.11 -52.66
N LYS A 205 -24.00 -1.81 -52.47
CA LYS A 205 -24.50 -0.73 -53.34
C LYS A 205 -24.01 -0.89 -54.78
N ALA A 206 -22.71 -1.09 -54.98
CA ALA A 206 -22.12 -1.27 -56.31
C ALA A 206 -22.73 -2.48 -57.05
N ARG A 207 -22.90 -3.61 -56.35
CA ARG A 207 -23.54 -4.81 -56.88
C ARG A 207 -25.01 -4.59 -57.21
N ALA A 208 -25.75 -3.88 -56.36
CA ALA A 208 -27.14 -3.49 -56.65
C ALA A 208 -27.23 -2.56 -57.87
N THR A 209 -26.32 -1.60 -58.01
CA THR A 209 -26.29 -0.72 -59.20
C THR A 209 -25.90 -1.48 -60.47
N ALA A 210 -24.95 -2.41 -60.41
CA ALA A 210 -24.59 -3.26 -61.54
C ALA A 210 -25.76 -4.14 -61.97
N ASN A 211 -26.42 -4.82 -61.03
CA ASN A 211 -27.64 -5.60 -61.30
C ASN A 211 -28.77 -4.75 -61.91
N GLY A 212 -28.93 -3.50 -61.46
CA GLY A 212 -29.89 -2.54 -62.00
C GLY A 212 -29.56 -2.11 -63.44
N ILE A 213 -28.28 -1.80 -63.72
CA ILE A 213 -27.79 -1.49 -65.07
C ILE A 213 -27.98 -2.69 -65.99
N ASP A 214 -27.64 -3.91 -65.55
CA ASP A 214 -27.86 -5.15 -66.28
C ASP A 214 -29.35 -5.38 -66.61
N ALA A 215 -30.25 -5.12 -65.65
CA ALA A 215 -31.68 -5.24 -65.87
C ALA A 215 -32.17 -4.23 -66.93
N VAL A 216 -31.75 -2.96 -66.84
CA VAL A 216 -32.06 -1.93 -67.84
C VAL A 216 -31.47 -2.29 -69.21
N ALA A 217 -30.23 -2.78 -69.29
CA ALA A 217 -29.59 -3.23 -70.52
C ALA A 217 -30.36 -4.37 -71.21
N ARG A 218 -30.86 -5.34 -70.42
CA ARG A 218 -31.72 -6.42 -70.94
C ARG A 218 -33.07 -5.89 -71.44
N SER A 219 -33.68 -4.94 -70.75
CA SER A 219 -34.92 -4.30 -71.21
C SER A 219 -34.73 -3.48 -72.50
N ILE A 220 -33.61 -2.76 -72.65
CA ILE A 220 -33.25 -2.05 -73.89
C ILE A 220 -33.15 -3.04 -75.05
N ALA A 221 -32.46 -4.16 -74.86
CA ALA A 221 -32.27 -5.19 -75.89
C ALA A 221 -33.56 -5.92 -76.32
N GLN A 222 -34.69 -5.71 -75.61
CA GLN A 222 -35.97 -6.34 -75.91
C GLN A 222 -36.99 -5.41 -76.60
N GLY A 223 -36.69 -4.11 -76.81
CA GLY A 223 -37.60 -3.22 -77.56
C GLY A 223 -37.12 -1.77 -77.70
N GLU A 224 -36.74 -1.38 -78.92
CA GLU A 224 -36.00 -0.15 -79.22
C GLU A 224 -36.75 1.19 -79.00
N GLY A 225 -38.09 1.20 -79.03
CA GLY A 225 -38.87 2.46 -79.03
C GLY A 225 -39.12 3.09 -77.64
N ALA A 226 -39.46 2.29 -76.64
CA ALA A 226 -39.76 2.80 -75.28
C ALA A 226 -38.49 2.98 -74.43
N ALA A 227 -37.44 2.21 -74.74
CA ALA A 227 -36.20 2.16 -73.98
C ALA A 227 -35.43 3.50 -73.98
N GLN A 228 -35.30 4.17 -75.13
CA GLN A 228 -34.57 5.45 -75.21
C GLN A 228 -35.24 6.58 -74.41
N ASN A 229 -36.58 6.61 -74.38
CA ASN A 229 -37.35 7.60 -73.62
C ASN A 229 -37.25 7.38 -72.10
N ALA A 230 -37.15 6.12 -71.63
CA ALA A 230 -36.90 5.83 -70.21
C ALA A 230 -35.49 6.26 -69.77
N ILE A 231 -34.48 6.09 -70.65
CA ILE A 231 -33.11 6.54 -70.38
C ILE A 231 -33.05 8.06 -70.28
N SER A 232 -33.59 8.79 -71.26
CA SER A 232 -33.57 10.26 -71.27
C SER A 232 -34.29 10.86 -70.07
N LEU A 233 -35.41 10.27 -69.64
CA LEU A 233 -36.08 10.64 -68.38
C LEU A 233 -35.18 10.41 -67.16
N SER A 234 -34.53 9.24 -67.04
CA SER A 234 -33.64 8.95 -65.90
C SER A 234 -32.40 9.86 -65.83
N VAL A 235 -31.92 10.36 -66.98
CA VAL A 235 -30.84 11.35 -67.05
C VAL A 235 -31.36 12.74 -66.64
N ALA A 236 -32.58 13.11 -67.04
CA ALA A 236 -33.23 14.33 -66.60
C ALA A 236 -33.50 14.33 -65.09
N GLU A 237 -33.99 13.23 -64.52
CA GLU A 237 -34.18 13.06 -63.07
C GLU A 237 -32.86 13.22 -62.31
N LYS A 238 -31.79 12.52 -62.72
CA LYS A 238 -30.46 12.67 -62.11
C LYS A 238 -29.89 14.08 -62.24
N TYR A 239 -30.16 14.77 -63.35
CA TYR A 239 -29.76 16.17 -63.54
C TYR A 239 -30.52 17.10 -62.58
N VAL A 240 -31.83 16.91 -62.42
CA VAL A 240 -32.66 17.67 -61.48
C VAL A 240 -32.26 17.41 -60.02
N ASP A 241 -31.97 16.15 -59.64
CA ASP A 241 -31.47 15.81 -58.30
C ASP A 241 -30.09 16.41 -58.03
N ALA A 242 -29.17 16.35 -58.99
CA ALA A 242 -27.86 16.97 -58.88
C ALA A 242 -27.97 18.51 -58.73
N PHE A 243 -28.86 19.14 -59.50
CA PHE A 243 -29.14 20.57 -59.40
C PHE A 243 -29.83 20.92 -58.06
N GLY A 244 -30.72 20.06 -57.57
CA GLY A 244 -31.38 20.20 -56.26
C GLY A 244 -30.44 20.05 -55.07
N ASN A 245 -29.39 19.23 -55.18
CA ASN A 245 -28.34 19.13 -54.16
C ASN A 245 -27.38 20.33 -54.23
N LEU A 246 -27.01 20.77 -55.44
CA LEU A 246 -26.24 22.00 -55.65
C LEU A 246 -26.95 23.24 -55.05
N ALA A 247 -28.27 23.31 -55.17
CA ALA A 247 -29.09 24.37 -54.58
C ALA A 247 -29.23 24.29 -53.04
N LYS A 248 -28.93 23.14 -52.41
CA LYS A 248 -28.93 22.98 -50.94
C LYS A 248 -27.59 23.32 -50.30
N GLU A 249 -26.48 22.99 -50.97
CA GLU A 249 -25.12 23.23 -50.45
C GLU A 249 -24.57 24.63 -50.82
N GLY A 250 -25.04 25.22 -51.94
CA GLY A 250 -24.55 26.52 -52.43
C GLY A 250 -25.39 27.72 -51.97
N THR A 251 -24.96 28.42 -50.92
CA THR A 251 -25.60 29.69 -50.44
C THR A 251 -25.39 30.90 -51.38
N SER A 252 -24.75 30.74 -52.53
CA SER A 252 -24.60 31.82 -53.52
C SER A 252 -24.73 31.29 -54.94
N ILE A 253 -25.87 31.59 -55.57
CA ILE A 253 -26.11 31.31 -56.99
C ILE A 253 -25.72 32.55 -57.80
N VAL A 254 -24.50 32.55 -58.34
CA VAL A 254 -24.09 33.57 -59.31
C VAL A 254 -24.62 33.14 -60.67
N VAL A 255 -25.83 33.60 -61.01
CA VAL A 255 -26.34 33.51 -62.38
C VAL A 255 -25.56 34.52 -63.23
N PRO A 256 -24.77 34.09 -64.24
CA PRO A 256 -24.13 35.05 -65.13
C PRO A 256 -25.22 35.78 -65.92
N GLY A 257 -25.24 37.11 -65.87
CA GLY A 257 -26.27 37.95 -66.51
C GLY A 257 -26.30 37.92 -68.04
N ASN A 258 -25.64 36.95 -68.69
CA ASN A 258 -25.66 36.74 -70.13
C ASN A 258 -25.89 35.25 -70.44
N VAL A 259 -27.13 34.81 -70.32
CA VAL A 259 -27.61 33.45 -70.66
C VAL A 259 -27.61 33.14 -72.18
N GLY A 260 -27.09 34.05 -73.01
CA GLY A 260 -27.02 33.86 -74.47
C GLY A 260 -25.75 33.16 -74.98
N ASP A 261 -24.63 33.22 -74.25
CA ASP A 261 -23.31 32.81 -74.76
C ASP A 261 -22.72 31.58 -74.03
N ILE A 262 -23.19 30.39 -74.42
CA ILE A 262 -22.74 29.08 -73.89
C ILE A 262 -21.21 28.91 -74.04
N SER A 263 -20.62 29.41 -75.13
CA SER A 263 -19.17 29.35 -75.38
C SER A 263 -18.34 30.12 -74.34
N GLY A 264 -18.83 31.27 -73.87
CA GLY A 264 -18.18 32.04 -72.80
C GLY A 264 -18.26 31.36 -71.44
N MET A 265 -19.36 30.63 -71.18
CA MET A 265 -19.53 29.85 -69.96
C MET A 265 -18.58 28.63 -69.92
N ILE A 266 -18.37 27.96 -71.06
CA ILE A 266 -17.40 26.86 -71.17
C ILE A 266 -15.96 27.38 -71.00
N ALA A 267 -15.61 28.50 -71.65
CA ALA A 267 -14.28 29.09 -71.54
C ALA A 267 -13.94 29.53 -70.10
N SER A 268 -14.89 30.14 -69.39
CA SER A 268 -14.72 30.55 -67.99
C SER A 268 -14.66 29.35 -67.03
N ALA A 269 -15.48 28.31 -67.24
CA ALA A 269 -15.39 27.05 -66.48
C ALA A 269 -14.04 26.34 -66.68
N MET A 270 -13.51 26.32 -67.91
CA MET A 270 -12.18 25.76 -68.22
C MET A 270 -11.04 26.61 -67.63
N ALA A 271 -11.17 27.94 -67.60
CA ALA A 271 -10.20 28.81 -66.92
C ALA A 271 -10.19 28.57 -65.40
N VAL A 272 -11.35 28.37 -64.77
CA VAL A 272 -11.44 28.00 -63.35
C VAL A 272 -10.83 26.62 -63.10
N TYR A 273 -11.11 25.62 -63.95
CA TYR A 273 -10.50 24.29 -63.85
C TYR A 273 -8.96 24.33 -64.01
N GLY A 274 -8.45 25.14 -64.94
CA GLY A 274 -7.01 25.40 -65.10
C GLY A 274 -6.38 26.05 -63.86
N ASN A 275 -7.06 27.02 -63.25
CA ASN A 275 -6.59 27.68 -62.03
C ASN A 275 -6.69 26.77 -60.79
N VAL A 276 -7.72 25.93 -60.68
CA VAL A 276 -7.86 24.98 -59.56
C VAL A 276 -6.85 23.83 -59.67
N SER A 277 -6.57 23.31 -60.87
CA SER A 277 -5.51 22.33 -61.08
C SER A 277 -4.11 22.92 -60.84
N ALA A 278 -3.85 24.16 -61.28
CA ALA A 278 -2.62 24.89 -60.93
C ALA A 278 -2.51 25.18 -59.41
N SER A 279 -3.63 25.44 -58.74
CA SER A 279 -3.67 25.65 -57.30
C SER A 279 -3.55 24.35 -56.50
N GLN A 280 -4.09 23.22 -56.97
CA GLN A 280 -3.84 21.89 -56.42
C GLN A 280 -2.37 21.49 -56.61
N ALA A 281 -1.78 21.74 -57.78
CA ALA A 281 -0.36 21.49 -58.04
C ALA A 281 0.59 22.37 -57.20
N LYS A 282 0.15 23.56 -56.78
CA LYS A 282 0.85 24.38 -55.77
C LYS A 282 0.59 23.88 -54.34
N ALA A 283 -0.63 23.45 -54.04
CA ALA A 283 -1.00 22.94 -52.71
C ALA A 283 -0.22 21.67 -52.37
N SER A 284 -0.17 20.68 -53.27
CA SER A 284 0.62 19.45 -53.09
C SER A 284 2.11 19.76 -52.86
N LYS A 285 2.70 20.63 -53.69
CA LYS A 285 4.10 21.08 -53.53
C LYS A 285 4.37 21.84 -52.22
N SER A 286 3.35 22.45 -51.60
CA SER A 286 3.47 23.13 -50.31
C SER A 286 3.28 22.20 -49.10
N VAL A 287 2.62 21.06 -49.27
CA VAL A 287 2.35 20.10 -48.20
C VAL A 287 3.57 19.21 -47.93
N GLU A 288 4.33 18.80 -48.95
CA GLU A 288 5.60 18.08 -48.76
C GLU A 288 6.76 18.96 -48.27
N GLY A 289 6.65 20.29 -48.42
CA GLY A 289 7.73 21.24 -48.12
C GLY A 289 7.68 21.91 -46.74
N GLY A 290 6.55 21.90 -46.02
CA GLY A 290 6.49 22.61 -44.74
C GLY A 290 5.17 22.59 -43.99
N ARG A 291 5.04 21.63 -43.05
CA ARG A 291 4.24 21.71 -41.79
C ARG A 291 4.43 20.45 -40.92
N ALA A 292 5.61 20.33 -40.30
CA ALA A 292 5.82 19.34 -39.23
C ALA A 292 6.97 19.71 -38.27
N SER A 293 8.04 20.34 -38.77
CA SER A 293 9.34 20.36 -38.08
C SER A 293 9.61 21.57 -37.19
N THR A 294 8.92 22.72 -37.29
CA THR A 294 9.31 23.93 -36.52
C THR A 294 8.81 23.89 -35.08
N GLN A 295 7.50 24.03 -34.85
CA GLN A 295 6.93 24.13 -33.49
C GLN A 295 7.08 22.86 -32.65
N ALA A 296 7.10 21.68 -33.29
CA ALA A 296 7.38 20.42 -32.61
C ALA A 296 8.87 20.32 -32.22
N SER A 297 9.81 20.70 -33.10
CA SER A 297 11.24 20.69 -32.77
C SER A 297 11.59 21.72 -31.70
N GLU A 298 10.97 22.90 -31.71
CA GLU A 298 11.15 23.91 -30.67
C GLU A 298 10.69 23.39 -29.29
N LYS A 299 9.49 22.79 -29.20
CA LYS A 299 9.02 22.17 -27.96
C LYS A 299 9.86 20.97 -27.53
N ILE A 300 10.32 20.14 -28.47
CA ILE A 300 11.23 19.01 -28.17
C ILE A 300 12.58 19.52 -27.64
N LYS A 301 13.16 20.56 -28.22
CA LYS A 301 14.39 21.20 -27.72
C LYS A 301 14.20 21.84 -26.35
N GLU A 302 13.07 22.49 -26.11
CA GLU A 302 12.73 23.07 -24.80
C GLU A 302 12.60 21.97 -23.72
N LEU A 303 11.93 20.86 -24.05
CA LEU A 303 11.79 19.70 -23.16
C LEU A 303 13.12 18.98 -22.92
N GLN A 304 13.96 18.82 -23.94
CA GLN A 304 15.32 18.28 -23.80
C GLN A 304 16.20 19.17 -22.90
N ASN A 305 16.13 20.50 -23.06
CA ASN A 305 16.85 21.42 -22.18
C ASN A 305 16.36 21.36 -20.73
N LYS A 306 15.05 21.20 -20.51
CA LYS A 306 14.48 20.97 -19.16
C LYS A 306 14.95 19.64 -18.57
N LEU A 307 14.96 18.56 -19.35
CA LEU A 307 15.46 17.25 -18.92
C LEU A 307 16.94 17.29 -18.53
N ASN A 308 17.79 17.84 -19.40
CA ASN A 308 19.24 17.98 -19.16
C ASN A 308 19.55 18.79 -17.88
N ASN A 309 18.73 19.78 -17.52
CA ASN A 309 18.89 20.55 -16.28
C ASN A 309 18.45 19.75 -15.04
N VAL A 310 17.42 18.92 -15.15
CA VAL A 310 17.03 17.98 -14.08
C VAL A 310 18.10 16.91 -13.88
N GLU A 311 18.66 16.35 -14.95
CA GLU A 311 19.75 15.36 -14.88
C GLU A 311 21.04 15.92 -14.26
N ARG A 312 21.36 17.22 -14.51
CA ARG A 312 22.45 17.90 -13.80
C ARG A 312 22.16 18.04 -12.31
N GLY A 313 20.96 18.50 -11.94
CA GLY A 313 20.57 18.62 -10.54
C GLY A 313 20.57 17.29 -9.79
N THR A 314 20.13 16.20 -10.41
CA THR A 314 20.22 14.86 -9.79
C THR A 314 21.65 14.36 -9.72
N SER A 315 22.52 14.65 -10.69
CA SER A 315 23.95 14.32 -10.64
C SER A 315 24.68 15.08 -9.53
N GLU A 316 24.39 16.37 -9.34
CA GLU A 316 24.92 17.19 -8.26
C GLU A 316 24.49 16.64 -6.89
N VAL A 317 23.21 16.29 -6.71
CA VAL A 317 22.72 15.67 -5.46
C VAL A 317 23.39 14.32 -5.18
N HIS A 318 23.60 13.47 -6.19
CA HIS A 318 24.35 12.21 -6.01
C HIS A 318 25.83 12.47 -5.63
N SER A 319 26.45 13.50 -6.21
CA SER A 319 27.82 13.92 -5.87
C SER A 319 27.92 14.39 -4.41
N GLU A 320 26.96 15.20 -3.94
CA GLU A 320 26.91 15.65 -2.55
C GLU A 320 26.64 14.50 -1.57
N ILE A 321 25.77 13.55 -1.92
CA ILE A 321 25.50 12.36 -1.10
C ILE A 321 26.78 11.51 -0.96
N ASN A 322 27.49 11.23 -2.06
CA ASN A 322 28.73 10.47 -2.02
C ASN A 322 29.81 11.21 -1.20
N LYS A 323 29.96 12.51 -1.40
CA LYS A 323 30.89 13.36 -0.63
C LYS A 323 30.56 13.36 0.88
N ALA A 324 29.28 13.39 1.25
CA ALA A 324 28.83 13.29 2.63
C ALA A 324 29.01 11.88 3.23
N MET A 325 28.97 10.84 2.39
CA MET A 325 29.25 9.45 2.78
C MET A 325 30.75 9.26 3.04
N ASP A 326 31.61 9.71 2.14
CA ASP A 326 33.06 9.68 2.29
C ASP A 326 33.53 10.48 3.51
N GLN A 327 32.95 11.67 3.74
CA GLN A 327 33.21 12.47 4.94
C GLN A 327 32.80 11.76 6.24
N ARG A 328 31.84 10.83 6.23
CA ARG A 328 31.46 10.02 7.40
C ARG A 328 32.36 8.80 7.58
N LEU A 329 32.90 8.24 6.50
CA LEU A 329 33.85 7.13 6.55
C LEU A 329 35.23 7.59 7.03
N ASN A 330 35.65 8.81 6.66
CA ASN A 330 36.96 9.36 7.00
C ASN A 330 37.05 10.06 8.38
N ASN A 331 35.98 9.96 9.20
CA ASN A 331 35.84 10.58 10.52
C ASN A 331 35.52 9.54 11.62
N ARG A 332 35.91 8.28 11.38
CA ARG A 332 35.88 7.15 12.32
C ARG A 332 37.27 6.52 12.42
#